data_AF-A0A8T0J4P8-F1
#
_entry.id   AF-A0A8T0J4P8-F1
#
_cell.length_a   1.000
_cell.length_b   1.000
_cell.length_c   1.000
_cell.angle_alpha   90.00
_cell.angle_beta   90.00
_cell.angle_gamma   90.00
#
_symmetry.space_group_name_H-M   'P 1'
#
loop_
_entity.id
_entity.type
_entity.pdbx_description
1 polymer ?
#
loop_
_entity_poly.entity_id
_entity_poly.type
_entity_poly.pdbx_seq_one_letter_code
_entity_poly.pdbx_strand_id
1 'polypeptide(L)'
;MIGCHDVAHRTNLAAKALTELPLFESVEILLRKTHNYFSHSPKRHLEFVKLAEVMETKGLRLLKNVQTRWVSLLEPLRRFLAQYRVVMAKMAEDIDDNSDAQENLDVLLDPYTLLGMTALQPLLETVNTLVEFAQGRNVFVSDFVGALEVCEDRLNQLYLDSQTAFGTDDFWAFTGLQNCTHEVIHLKWVEDLNDSSEQLAFMVNGDKLFAKTKLPGSQVVKPVDHETYNTLIIRVKAECQVAAAQLVYELRTRFPNHSVLDALGMVYPQYWGQGRQVPKSFQAHLDVLTDFYCEPKEVQDGDKTQLVPPVLDRWKLQNQQSMFKTAMMSNSERACEPPFDCNPLSRIWRVLSANSLTFHMISEYIKLAEIAVVHVIGSVEDERCFSTLGFLKNKLRNALNEHLPLVVGMFAQKMFTLHSFPYEAAFEAWLAGAERNGRYCLTA
;
A
#
# COMPACT_ATOMS: atom_id res chain seq x y z
N MET A 1 2.30 2.30 26.39
CA MET A 1 3.19 2.39 25.22
C MET A 1 2.26 2.67 24.04
N ILE A 2 2.21 3.91 23.54
CA ILE A 2 1.36 4.25 22.40
C ILE A 2 1.92 3.46 21.22
N GLY A 3 1.09 2.65 20.54
CA GLY A 3 1.55 1.85 19.40
C GLY A 3 2.06 2.79 18.29
N CYS A 4 3.37 2.91 18.17
CA CYS A 4 4.01 3.70 17.12
C CYS A 4 3.94 2.93 15.82
N HIS A 5 2.92 3.19 15.02
CA HIS A 5 2.84 2.72 13.64
C HIS A 5 3.36 3.81 12.71
N ASP A 6 4.30 3.44 11.84
CA ASP A 6 4.77 4.31 10.75
C ASP A 6 3.60 4.68 9.82
N VAL A 7 3.75 5.75 9.04
CA VAL A 7 2.68 6.27 8.17
C VAL A 7 2.22 5.22 7.16
N ALA A 8 3.13 4.50 6.52
CA ALA A 8 2.78 3.45 5.56
C ALA A 8 1.99 2.32 6.23
N HIS A 9 2.32 1.99 7.48
CA HIS A 9 1.62 1.02 8.30
C HIS A 9 0.25 1.54 8.73
N ARG A 10 0.11 2.81 9.12
CA ARG A 10 -1.21 3.43 9.41
C ARG A 10 -2.11 3.42 8.18
N THR A 11 -1.57 3.79 7.01
CA THR A 11 -2.31 3.72 5.75
C THR A 11 -2.69 2.28 5.41
N ASN A 12 -1.77 1.32 5.63
CA ASN A 12 -2.07 -0.11 5.43
C ASN A 12 -3.11 -0.64 6.43
N LEU A 13 -3.11 -0.16 7.68
CA LEU A 13 -4.14 -0.50 8.66
C LEU A 13 -5.48 0.13 8.31
N ALA A 14 -5.49 1.36 7.79
CA ALA A 14 -6.71 2.00 7.30
C ALA A 14 -7.34 1.19 6.16
N ALA A 15 -6.48 0.78 5.24
CA ALA A 15 -6.82 -0.09 4.15
C ALA A 15 -7.28 -1.49 4.56
N LYS A 16 -6.87 -1.98 5.75
CA LYS A 16 -7.29 -3.30 6.24
C LYS A 16 -8.80 -3.40 6.41
N ALA A 17 -9.49 -2.29 6.72
CA ALA A 17 -10.94 -2.27 6.80
C ALA A 17 -11.62 -2.69 5.48
N LEU A 18 -10.91 -2.57 4.34
CA LEU A 18 -11.41 -2.99 3.02
C LEU A 18 -11.37 -4.50 2.83
N THR A 19 -10.55 -5.22 3.60
CA THR A 19 -10.48 -6.69 3.54
C THR A 19 -11.73 -7.36 4.11
N GLU A 20 -12.56 -6.61 4.85
CA GLU A 20 -13.83 -7.10 5.41
C GLU A 20 -14.96 -7.08 4.38
N LEU A 21 -14.73 -6.54 3.18
CA LEU A 21 -15.73 -6.43 2.13
C LEU A 21 -15.73 -7.67 1.22
N PRO A 22 -16.89 -8.30 0.97
CA PRO A 22 -16.98 -9.52 0.16
C PRO A 22 -16.38 -9.39 -1.25
N LEU A 23 -16.57 -8.24 -1.91
CA LEU A 23 -15.98 -7.96 -3.22
C LEU A 23 -14.46 -8.07 -3.20
N PHE A 24 -13.81 -7.49 -2.19
CA PHE A 24 -12.35 -7.48 -2.08
C PHE A 24 -11.81 -8.88 -1.79
N GLU A 25 -12.44 -9.61 -0.88
CA GLU A 25 -12.07 -10.99 -0.57
C GLU A 25 -12.14 -11.86 -1.84
N SER A 26 -13.19 -11.69 -2.64
CA SER A 26 -13.38 -12.42 -3.90
C SER A 26 -12.25 -12.12 -4.90
N VAL A 27 -11.89 -10.85 -5.07
CA VAL A 27 -10.77 -10.43 -5.92
C VAL A 27 -9.44 -10.99 -5.41
N GLU A 28 -9.18 -10.90 -4.10
CA GLU A 28 -7.92 -11.39 -3.52
C GLU A 28 -7.77 -12.91 -3.69
N ILE A 29 -8.84 -13.67 -3.45
CA ILE A 29 -8.88 -15.12 -3.65
C ILE A 29 -8.58 -15.45 -5.11
N LEU A 30 -9.24 -14.78 -6.05
CA LEU A 30 -9.05 -15.02 -7.49
C LEU A 30 -7.59 -14.78 -7.91
N LEU A 31 -7.02 -13.62 -7.56
CA LEU A 31 -5.64 -13.29 -7.92
C LEU A 31 -4.65 -14.30 -7.31
N ARG A 32 -4.87 -14.71 -6.06
CA ARG A 32 -4.04 -15.69 -5.36
C ARG A 32 -4.13 -17.08 -5.99
N LYS A 33 -5.34 -17.59 -6.23
CA LYS A 33 -5.56 -18.90 -6.86
C LYS A 33 -4.97 -18.94 -8.26
N THR A 34 -5.20 -17.91 -9.06
CA THR A 34 -4.65 -17.80 -10.42
C THR A 34 -3.12 -17.74 -10.40
N HIS A 35 -2.52 -16.93 -9.52
CA HIS A 35 -1.06 -16.92 -9.39
C HIS A 35 -0.51 -18.31 -9.03
N ASN A 36 -1.14 -19.01 -8.07
CA ASN A 36 -0.70 -20.34 -7.64
C ASN A 36 -0.83 -21.37 -8.78
N TYR A 37 -1.89 -21.28 -9.58
CA TYR A 37 -2.09 -22.08 -10.78
C TYR A 37 -0.86 -22.01 -11.71
N PHE A 38 -0.43 -20.81 -12.08
CA PHE A 38 0.70 -20.66 -13.01
C PHE A 38 2.07 -20.88 -12.35
N SER A 39 2.26 -20.46 -11.09
CA SER A 39 3.58 -20.52 -10.44
C SER A 39 4.06 -21.93 -10.12
N HIS A 40 3.16 -22.91 -10.04
CA HIS A 40 3.49 -24.30 -9.75
C HIS A 40 3.81 -25.13 -11.00
N SER A 41 3.71 -24.55 -12.21
CA SER A 41 4.00 -25.28 -13.45
C SER A 41 4.64 -24.37 -14.50
N PRO A 42 5.96 -24.52 -14.75
CA PRO A 42 6.64 -23.84 -15.84
C PRO A 42 6.00 -24.14 -17.20
N LYS A 43 5.47 -25.35 -17.41
CA LYS A 43 4.74 -25.73 -18.63
C LYS A 43 3.49 -24.86 -18.82
N ARG A 44 2.64 -24.73 -17.79
CA ARG A 44 1.43 -23.87 -17.86
C ARG A 44 1.79 -22.41 -18.13
N HIS A 45 2.88 -21.93 -17.54
CA HIS A 45 3.35 -20.57 -17.83
C HIS A 45 3.82 -20.40 -19.28
N LEU A 46 4.56 -21.37 -19.83
CA LEU A 46 4.99 -21.34 -21.22
C LEU A 46 3.80 -21.36 -22.20
N GLU A 47 2.80 -22.20 -21.93
CA GLU A 47 1.55 -22.25 -22.70
C GLU A 47 0.78 -20.94 -22.62
N PHE A 48 0.69 -20.35 -21.43
CA PHE A 48 0.09 -19.03 -21.23
C PHE A 48 0.79 -17.94 -22.07
N VAL A 49 2.12 -17.94 -22.13
CA VAL A 49 2.89 -16.97 -22.95
C VAL A 49 2.60 -17.17 -24.44
N LYS A 50 2.53 -18.41 -24.92
CA LYS A 50 2.18 -18.71 -26.32
C LYS A 50 0.76 -18.26 -26.66
N LEU A 51 -0.18 -18.51 -25.76
CA LEU A 51 -1.57 -18.07 -25.94
C LEU A 51 -1.66 -16.53 -25.92
N ALA A 52 -0.89 -15.88 -25.06
CA ALA A 52 -0.81 -14.43 -25.03
C ALA A 52 -0.31 -13.82 -26.35
N GLU A 53 0.65 -14.46 -27.01
CA GLU A 53 1.15 -14.06 -28.33
C GLU A 53 0.06 -14.15 -29.40
N VAL A 54 -0.69 -15.27 -29.42
CA VAL A 54 -1.84 -15.46 -30.34
C VAL A 54 -2.93 -14.41 -30.10
N MET A 55 -3.14 -14.01 -28.84
CA MET A 55 -4.13 -13.02 -28.45
C MET A 55 -3.60 -11.57 -28.45
N GLU A 56 -2.41 -11.34 -29.01
CA GLU A 56 -1.77 -10.01 -29.15
C GLU A 56 -1.61 -9.26 -27.82
N THR A 57 -1.35 -9.98 -26.74
CA THR A 57 -1.03 -9.40 -25.43
C THR A 57 0.44 -9.65 -25.05
N LYS A 58 0.91 -8.99 -24.00
CA LYS A 58 2.34 -9.04 -23.60
C LYS A 58 2.79 -10.35 -22.96
N GLY A 59 1.90 -11.27 -22.60
CA GLY A 59 2.25 -12.55 -21.95
C GLY A 59 2.98 -12.39 -20.62
N LEU A 60 2.64 -11.34 -19.87
CA LEU A 60 3.38 -10.98 -18.67
C LEU A 60 3.10 -11.98 -17.55
N ARG A 61 4.16 -12.41 -16.86
CA ARG A 61 4.03 -13.24 -15.64
C ARG A 61 3.11 -12.55 -14.63
N LEU A 62 2.13 -13.31 -14.12
CA LEU A 62 1.26 -12.87 -13.03
C LEU A 62 2.07 -12.68 -11.74
N LEU A 63 1.77 -11.59 -11.03
CA LEU A 63 2.47 -11.25 -9.81
C LEU A 63 1.82 -11.93 -8.62
N LYS A 64 2.67 -12.36 -7.66
CA LYS A 64 2.20 -12.89 -6.39
C LYS A 64 1.62 -11.73 -5.58
N ASN A 65 0.41 -11.89 -5.07
CA ASN A 65 -0.11 -10.98 -4.05
C ASN A 65 0.71 -11.13 -2.76
N VAL A 66 1.33 -10.04 -2.30
CA VAL A 66 2.10 -10.04 -1.06
C VAL A 66 1.13 -9.74 0.08
N GLN A 67 0.64 -10.80 0.72
CA GLN A 67 -0.42 -10.78 1.75
C GLN A 67 -0.27 -9.75 2.88
N THR A 68 0.93 -9.20 3.10
CA THR A 68 1.18 -8.29 4.21
C THR A 68 0.70 -6.86 3.98
N ARG A 69 0.41 -6.44 2.73
CA ARG A 69 0.04 -5.06 2.44
C ARG A 69 -1.06 -4.94 1.39
N TRP A 70 -2.15 -4.28 1.74
CA TRP A 70 -3.30 -4.09 0.86
C TRP A 70 -2.93 -3.32 -0.42
N VAL A 71 -2.09 -2.29 -0.30
CA VAL A 71 -1.60 -1.50 -1.43
C VAL A 71 -0.82 -2.37 -2.44
N SER A 72 -0.24 -3.49 -1.99
CA SER A 72 0.48 -4.40 -2.88
C SER A 72 -0.43 -5.18 -3.84
N LEU A 73 -1.76 -5.08 -3.68
CA LEU A 73 -2.75 -5.68 -4.59
C LEU A 73 -2.81 -4.97 -5.95
N LEU A 74 -2.43 -3.69 -6.00
CA LEU A 74 -2.58 -2.85 -7.20
C LEU A 74 -1.84 -3.44 -8.42
N GLU A 75 -0.57 -3.80 -8.26
CA GLU A 75 0.24 -4.33 -9.36
C GLU A 75 -0.20 -5.73 -9.83
N PRO A 76 -0.48 -6.71 -8.93
CA PRO A 76 -1.14 -7.96 -9.31
C PRO A 76 -2.47 -7.75 -10.03
N LEU A 77 -3.31 -6.82 -9.57
CA LEU A 77 -4.61 -6.52 -10.16
C LEU A 77 -4.45 -5.96 -11.58
N ARG A 78 -3.64 -4.91 -11.76
CA ARG A 78 -3.32 -4.33 -13.09
C ARG A 78 -2.78 -5.38 -14.04
N ARG A 79 -1.84 -6.19 -13.56
CA ARG A 79 -1.23 -7.28 -14.34
C ARG A 79 -2.27 -8.31 -14.77
N PHE A 80 -3.17 -8.67 -13.87
CA PHE A 80 -4.22 -9.64 -14.13
C PHE A 80 -5.26 -9.11 -15.12
N LEU A 81 -5.75 -7.87 -14.92
CA LEU A 81 -6.69 -7.22 -15.84
C LEU A 81 -6.12 -7.11 -17.27
N ALA A 82 -4.84 -6.75 -17.39
CA ALA A 82 -4.14 -6.68 -18.67
C ALA A 82 -3.98 -8.04 -19.37
N GLN A 83 -4.18 -9.15 -18.65
CA GLN A 83 -4.03 -10.52 -19.16
C GLN A 83 -5.34 -11.32 -19.04
N TYR A 84 -6.44 -10.67 -18.71
CA TYR A 84 -7.67 -11.32 -18.25
C TYR A 84 -8.20 -12.35 -19.25
N ARG A 85 -8.27 -12.00 -20.54
CA ARG A 85 -8.70 -12.92 -21.61
C ARG A 85 -7.77 -14.10 -21.82
N VAL A 86 -6.46 -13.90 -21.72
CA VAL A 86 -5.48 -15.00 -21.85
C VAL A 86 -5.64 -15.96 -20.68
N VAL A 87 -5.84 -15.42 -19.46
CA VAL A 87 -6.12 -16.24 -18.29
C VAL A 87 -7.40 -17.04 -18.49
N MET A 88 -8.49 -16.41 -18.94
CA MET A 88 -9.76 -17.11 -19.23
C MET A 88 -9.60 -18.21 -20.28
N ALA A 89 -8.97 -17.91 -21.41
CA ALA A 89 -8.71 -18.86 -22.48
C ALA A 89 -7.92 -20.07 -21.96
N LYS A 90 -6.86 -19.81 -21.19
CA LYS A 90 -6.04 -20.88 -20.64
C LYS A 90 -6.77 -21.72 -19.61
N MET A 91 -7.60 -21.11 -18.75
CA MET A 91 -8.40 -21.89 -17.81
C MET A 91 -9.45 -22.74 -18.53
N ALA A 92 -10.05 -22.22 -19.61
CA ALA A 92 -11.00 -22.97 -20.45
C ALA A 92 -10.35 -24.16 -21.16
N GLU A 93 -9.11 -24.03 -21.64
CA GLU A 93 -8.36 -25.14 -22.25
C GLU A 93 -8.04 -26.26 -21.25
N ASP A 94 -7.87 -25.92 -19.97
CA ASP A 94 -7.36 -26.85 -18.95
C ASP A 94 -8.46 -27.49 -18.08
N ILE A 95 -9.75 -27.21 -18.31
CA ILE A 95 -10.84 -27.67 -17.42
C ILE A 95 -10.95 -29.19 -17.32
N ASP A 96 -10.63 -29.92 -18.39
CA ASP A 96 -10.74 -31.38 -18.43
C ASP A 96 -9.63 -32.07 -17.62
N ASP A 97 -8.47 -31.41 -17.52
CA ASP A 97 -7.27 -31.95 -16.88
C ASP A 97 -7.02 -31.39 -15.47
N ASN A 98 -7.72 -30.32 -15.08
CA ASN A 98 -7.43 -29.60 -13.83
C ASN A 98 -8.66 -28.95 -13.18
N SER A 99 -9.07 -29.47 -12.02
CA SER A 99 -10.17 -28.89 -11.24
C SER A 99 -9.92 -27.45 -10.78
N ASP A 100 -8.67 -27.06 -10.52
CA ASP A 100 -8.33 -25.67 -10.16
C ASP A 100 -8.58 -24.73 -11.35
N ALA A 101 -8.45 -25.21 -12.59
CA ALA A 101 -8.75 -24.42 -13.78
C ALA A 101 -10.25 -24.15 -13.88
N GLN A 102 -11.08 -25.17 -13.65
CA GLN A 102 -12.55 -25.03 -13.61
C GLN A 102 -12.98 -24.07 -12.50
N GLU A 103 -12.47 -24.21 -11.28
CA GLU A 103 -12.81 -23.30 -10.17
C GLU A 103 -12.44 -21.84 -10.48
N ASN A 104 -11.26 -21.61 -11.07
CA ASN A 104 -10.84 -20.26 -11.45
C ASN A 104 -11.68 -19.73 -12.61
N LEU A 105 -12.03 -20.57 -13.59
CA LEU A 105 -12.86 -20.19 -14.73
C LEU A 105 -14.26 -19.78 -14.27
N ASP A 106 -14.88 -20.50 -13.34
CA ASP A 106 -16.20 -20.16 -12.82
C ASP A 106 -16.22 -18.76 -12.17
N VAL A 107 -15.16 -18.41 -11.44
CA VAL A 107 -15.02 -17.06 -10.85
C VAL A 107 -14.68 -16.01 -11.92
N LEU A 108 -13.90 -16.36 -12.93
CA LEU A 108 -13.61 -15.49 -14.07
C LEU A 108 -14.87 -15.20 -14.89
N LEU A 109 -15.79 -16.16 -15.03
CA LEU A 109 -17.04 -15.97 -15.78
C LEU A 109 -18.09 -15.17 -15.00
N ASP A 110 -17.81 -14.78 -13.76
CA ASP A 110 -18.68 -13.94 -12.96
C ASP A 110 -18.42 -12.44 -13.21
N PRO A 111 -19.35 -11.73 -13.88
CA PRO A 111 -19.15 -10.32 -14.19
C PRO A 111 -19.07 -9.45 -12.93
N TYR A 112 -19.65 -9.89 -11.81
CA TYR A 112 -19.54 -9.17 -10.54
C TYR A 112 -18.08 -9.03 -10.10
N THR A 113 -17.29 -10.11 -10.20
CA THR A 113 -15.87 -10.08 -9.84
C THR A 113 -15.07 -9.18 -10.78
N LEU A 114 -15.35 -9.23 -12.09
CA LEU A 114 -14.68 -8.38 -13.07
C LEU A 114 -15.01 -6.89 -12.92
N LEU A 115 -16.30 -6.56 -12.77
CA LEU A 115 -16.76 -5.21 -12.47
C LEU A 115 -16.12 -4.71 -11.18
N GLY A 116 -16.03 -5.57 -10.17
CA GLY A 116 -15.31 -5.29 -8.93
C GLY A 116 -13.86 -4.92 -9.15
N MET A 117 -13.09 -5.78 -9.84
CA MET A 117 -11.68 -5.53 -10.12
C MET A 117 -11.43 -4.19 -10.82
N THR A 118 -12.25 -3.85 -11.81
CA THR A 118 -12.11 -2.58 -12.55
C THR A 118 -12.58 -1.37 -11.74
N ALA A 119 -13.62 -1.51 -10.92
CA ALA A 119 -14.08 -0.45 -10.03
C ALA A 119 -13.13 -0.19 -8.84
N LEU A 120 -12.38 -1.21 -8.39
CA LEU A 120 -11.44 -1.10 -7.28
C LEU A 120 -10.09 -0.49 -7.66
N GLN A 121 -9.72 -0.53 -8.95
CA GLN A 121 -8.42 -0.07 -9.40
C GLN A 121 -8.17 1.42 -9.06
N PRO A 122 -9.07 2.40 -9.37
CA PRO A 122 -8.82 3.81 -9.04
C PRO A 122 -8.68 4.08 -7.54
N LEU A 123 -9.41 3.34 -6.71
CA LEU A 123 -9.31 3.40 -5.25
C LEU A 123 -7.92 2.98 -4.77
N LEU A 124 -7.42 1.84 -5.28
CA LEU A 124 -6.08 1.34 -4.95
C LEU A 124 -4.98 2.29 -5.44
N GLU A 125 -5.13 2.89 -6.61
CA GLU A 125 -4.19 3.87 -7.18
C GLU A 125 -4.09 5.14 -6.33
N THR A 126 -5.23 5.64 -5.88
CA THR A 126 -5.31 6.84 -5.03
C THR A 126 -4.55 6.62 -3.72
N VAL A 127 -4.76 5.49 -3.05
CA VAL A 127 -4.05 5.21 -1.79
C VAL A 127 -2.59 4.83 -2.00
N ASN A 128 -2.26 4.12 -3.10
CA ASN A 128 -0.87 3.82 -3.43
C ASN A 128 -0.06 5.11 -3.60
N THR A 129 -0.64 6.14 -4.23
CA THR A 129 0.00 7.46 -4.38
C THR A 129 0.33 8.09 -3.02
N LEU A 130 -0.59 8.00 -2.05
CA LEU A 130 -0.33 8.47 -0.68
C LEU A 130 0.79 7.67 0.01
N VAL A 131 0.80 6.34 -0.15
CA VAL A 131 1.86 5.49 0.43
C VAL A 131 3.22 5.78 -0.20
N GLU A 132 3.30 5.89 -1.52
CA GLU A 132 4.54 6.24 -2.22
C GLU A 132 5.06 7.61 -1.77
N PHE A 133 4.16 8.59 -1.61
CA PHE A 133 4.51 9.89 -1.06
C PHE A 133 5.08 9.76 0.36
N ALA A 134 4.40 9.02 1.24
CA ALA A 134 4.84 8.79 2.62
C ALA A 134 6.16 8.02 2.75
N GLN A 135 6.51 7.24 1.72
CA GLN A 135 7.79 6.53 1.61
C GLN A 135 8.92 7.44 1.08
N GLY A 136 8.70 8.72 0.82
CA GLY A 136 9.78 9.65 0.53
C GLY A 136 10.75 9.80 1.71
N ARG A 137 12.06 9.86 1.45
CA ARG A 137 13.07 10.05 2.53
C ARG A 137 13.00 11.42 3.20
N ASN A 138 12.54 12.42 2.47
CA ASN A 138 12.56 13.83 2.86
C ASN A 138 11.13 14.38 3.01
N VAL A 139 10.19 13.56 3.45
CA VAL A 139 8.80 13.99 3.65
C VAL A 139 8.76 15.00 4.80
N PHE A 140 8.22 16.18 4.50
CA PHE A 140 7.86 17.18 5.49
C PHE A 140 6.39 16.99 5.87
N VAL A 141 6.08 17.11 7.16
CA VAL A 141 4.74 16.79 7.67
C VAL A 141 3.63 17.60 7.02
N SER A 142 3.80 18.90 6.76
CA SER A 142 2.74 19.68 6.10
C SER A 142 2.53 19.25 4.64
N ASP A 143 3.58 18.79 3.95
CA ASP A 143 3.40 18.24 2.60
C ASP A 143 2.63 16.91 2.65
N PHE A 144 2.87 16.10 3.69
CA PHE A 144 2.09 14.89 3.94
C PHE A 144 0.62 15.19 4.28
N VAL A 145 0.34 16.22 5.08
CA VAL A 145 -1.04 16.66 5.34
C VAL A 145 -1.73 17.03 4.03
N GLY A 146 -1.07 17.80 3.16
CA GLY A 146 -1.61 18.12 1.84
C GLY A 146 -1.83 16.88 0.97
N ALA A 147 -0.91 15.90 0.99
CA ALA A 147 -1.07 14.64 0.27
C ALA A 147 -2.24 13.80 0.80
N LEU A 148 -2.45 13.80 2.13
CA LEU A 148 -3.57 13.12 2.78
C LEU A 148 -4.91 13.77 2.39
N GLU A 149 -4.99 15.10 2.42
CA GLU A 149 -6.17 15.85 1.96
C GLU A 149 -6.49 15.56 0.49
N VAL A 150 -5.49 15.59 -0.39
CA VAL A 150 -5.66 15.23 -1.80
C VAL A 150 -6.16 13.80 -1.97
N CYS A 151 -5.64 12.86 -1.18
CA CYS A 151 -6.11 11.46 -1.19
C CYS A 151 -7.58 11.36 -0.76
N GLU A 152 -7.97 12.02 0.34
CA GLU A 152 -9.35 12.02 0.83
C GLU A 152 -10.32 12.66 -0.17
N ASP A 153 -9.98 13.83 -0.69
CA ASP A 153 -10.79 14.55 -1.69
C ASP A 153 -10.96 13.72 -2.95
N ARG A 154 -9.88 13.05 -3.39
CA ARG A 154 -9.92 12.17 -4.55
C ARG A 154 -10.83 10.95 -4.32
N LEU A 155 -10.76 10.31 -3.15
CA LEU A 155 -11.66 9.20 -2.81
C LEU A 155 -13.12 9.67 -2.76
N ASN A 156 -13.38 10.85 -2.20
CA ASN A 156 -14.71 11.45 -2.19
C ASN A 156 -15.22 11.68 -3.62
N GLN A 157 -14.43 12.31 -4.49
CA GLN A 157 -14.80 12.57 -5.88
C GLN A 157 -15.06 11.28 -6.67
N LEU A 158 -14.20 10.27 -6.52
CA LEU A 158 -14.30 9.04 -7.31
C LEU A 158 -15.50 8.16 -6.91
N TYR A 159 -15.88 8.15 -5.63
CA TYR A 159 -16.84 7.17 -5.11
C TYR A 159 -18.03 7.77 -4.35
N LEU A 160 -17.84 8.84 -3.58
CA LEU A 160 -18.82 9.27 -2.57
C LEU A 160 -19.65 10.48 -3.00
N ASP A 161 -19.09 11.35 -3.85
CA ASP A 161 -19.77 12.53 -4.34
C ASP A 161 -20.89 12.16 -5.33
N SER A 162 -22.09 12.67 -5.11
CA SER A 162 -23.28 12.28 -5.87
C SER A 162 -23.26 12.74 -7.33
N GLN A 163 -22.41 13.70 -7.69
CA GLN A 163 -22.31 14.25 -9.04
C GLN A 163 -21.18 13.61 -9.84
N THR A 164 -20.11 13.20 -9.17
CA THR A 164 -18.86 12.77 -9.82
C THR A 164 -18.52 11.29 -9.64
N ALA A 165 -19.15 10.60 -8.67
CA ALA A 165 -18.86 9.20 -8.40
C ALA A 165 -19.04 8.30 -9.63
N PHE A 166 -18.03 7.48 -9.93
CA PHE A 166 -17.95 6.60 -11.11
C PHE A 166 -18.09 7.32 -12.47
N GLY A 167 -18.03 8.65 -12.50
CA GLY A 167 -18.23 9.46 -13.70
C GLY A 167 -16.94 10.02 -14.31
N THR A 168 -15.79 9.77 -13.69
CA THR A 168 -14.49 10.28 -14.16
C THR A 168 -13.83 9.34 -15.16
N ASP A 169 -12.86 9.86 -15.92
CA ASP A 169 -12.06 9.07 -16.88
C ASP A 169 -11.26 7.94 -16.22
N ASP A 170 -11.03 8.00 -14.91
CA ASP A 170 -10.38 6.94 -14.15
C ASP A 170 -11.15 5.61 -14.19
N PHE A 171 -12.46 5.67 -14.43
CA PHE A 171 -13.31 4.50 -14.55
C PHE A 171 -13.46 4.02 -15.99
N TRP A 172 -12.61 4.42 -16.95
CA TRP A 172 -12.74 4.04 -18.36
C TRP A 172 -12.93 2.53 -18.57
N ALA A 173 -12.21 1.68 -17.83
CA ALA A 173 -12.35 0.22 -17.92
C ALA A 173 -13.70 -0.24 -17.38
N PHE A 174 -14.12 0.29 -16.24
CA PHE A 174 -15.41 -0.02 -15.62
C PHE A 174 -16.58 0.45 -16.51
N THR A 175 -16.52 1.68 -17.03
CA THR A 175 -17.50 2.25 -17.98
C THR A 175 -17.53 1.48 -19.30
N GLY A 176 -16.38 1.08 -19.81
CA GLY A 176 -16.28 0.22 -20.99
C GLY A 176 -16.94 -1.15 -20.76
N LEU A 177 -16.83 -1.73 -19.56
CA LEU A 177 -17.50 -2.98 -19.22
C LEU A 177 -19.01 -2.79 -19.02
N GLN A 178 -19.45 -1.72 -18.37
CA GLN A 178 -20.88 -1.41 -18.24
C GLN A 178 -21.58 -1.37 -19.60
N ASN A 179 -20.92 -0.76 -20.58
CA ASN A 179 -21.45 -0.62 -21.94
C ASN A 179 -21.12 -1.81 -22.85
N CYS A 180 -20.43 -2.84 -22.36
CA CYS A 180 -19.96 -3.98 -23.16
C CYS A 180 -19.09 -3.56 -24.38
N THR A 181 -18.33 -2.47 -24.23
CA THR A 181 -17.44 -1.89 -25.26
C THR A 181 -15.96 -2.04 -24.93
N HIS A 182 -15.59 -2.67 -23.80
CA HIS A 182 -14.20 -2.80 -23.39
C HIS A 182 -13.38 -3.61 -24.42
N GLU A 183 -12.43 -2.95 -25.07
CA GLU A 183 -11.64 -3.50 -26.18
C GLU A 183 -10.86 -4.75 -25.77
N VAL A 184 -10.17 -4.71 -24.64
CA VAL A 184 -9.36 -5.87 -24.24
C VAL A 184 -10.25 -7.05 -23.90
N ILE A 185 -11.31 -6.93 -23.10
CA ILE A 185 -12.05 -8.07 -22.51
C ILE A 185 -13.13 -8.65 -23.43
N HIS A 186 -13.72 -7.85 -24.32
CA HIS A 186 -14.80 -8.25 -25.25
C HIS A 186 -15.96 -9.02 -24.59
N LEU A 187 -16.68 -8.33 -23.72
CA LEU A 187 -17.96 -8.77 -23.20
C LEU A 187 -19.08 -8.35 -24.16
N LYS A 188 -20.02 -9.23 -24.52
CA LYS A 188 -21.12 -8.92 -25.46
C LYS A 188 -22.42 -9.63 -25.10
N TRP A 189 -23.54 -9.03 -25.50
CA TRP A 189 -24.84 -9.68 -25.53
C TRP A 189 -24.93 -10.64 -26.72
N VAL A 190 -25.42 -11.85 -26.47
CA VAL A 190 -25.56 -12.92 -27.47
C VAL A 190 -26.93 -13.56 -27.29
N GLU A 191 -27.67 -13.72 -28.38
CA GLU A 191 -28.96 -14.42 -28.39
C GLU A 191 -28.77 -15.91 -28.08
N ASP A 192 -29.49 -16.42 -27.08
CA ASP A 192 -29.62 -17.83 -26.79
C ASP A 192 -30.59 -18.46 -27.80
N LEU A 193 -30.10 -19.46 -28.52
CA LEU A 193 -30.86 -20.14 -29.57
C LEU A 193 -32.08 -20.90 -29.04
N ASN A 194 -32.12 -21.20 -27.73
CA ASN A 194 -33.18 -22.02 -27.14
C ASN A 194 -34.43 -21.22 -26.76
N ASP A 195 -34.26 -19.97 -26.31
CA ASP A 195 -35.37 -19.16 -25.78
C ASP A 195 -35.41 -17.72 -26.33
N SER A 196 -34.53 -17.38 -27.28
CA SER A 196 -34.38 -16.02 -27.86
C SER A 196 -34.08 -14.94 -26.82
N SER A 197 -33.65 -15.30 -25.61
CA SER A 197 -33.17 -14.34 -24.62
C SER A 197 -31.74 -13.92 -24.95
N GLU A 198 -31.41 -12.64 -24.74
CA GLU A 198 -30.01 -12.21 -24.81
C GLU A 198 -29.30 -12.52 -23.50
N GLN A 199 -28.21 -13.26 -23.59
CA GLN A 199 -27.33 -13.58 -22.48
C GLN A 199 -25.96 -12.95 -22.69
N LEU A 200 -25.35 -12.54 -21.59
CA LEU A 200 -24.02 -11.97 -21.57
C LEU A 200 -22.98 -13.08 -21.79
N ALA A 201 -22.03 -12.87 -22.70
CA ALA A 201 -20.94 -13.81 -22.96
C ALA A 201 -19.61 -13.09 -23.14
N PHE A 202 -18.54 -13.78 -22.72
CA PHE A 202 -17.17 -13.40 -23.00
C PHE A 202 -16.74 -13.99 -24.35
N MET A 203 -16.18 -13.14 -25.22
CA MET A 203 -15.67 -13.56 -26.52
C MET A 203 -14.17 -13.88 -26.41
N VAL A 204 -13.85 -15.17 -26.36
CA VAL A 204 -12.49 -15.66 -26.12
C VAL A 204 -12.06 -16.50 -27.31
N ASN A 205 -11.10 -16.01 -28.10
CA ASN A 205 -10.59 -16.69 -29.30
C ASN A 205 -11.68 -17.14 -30.32
N GLY A 206 -12.76 -16.36 -30.43
CA GLY A 206 -13.90 -16.69 -31.30
C GLY A 206 -14.96 -17.56 -30.62
N ASP A 207 -14.63 -18.19 -29.49
CA ASP A 207 -15.56 -18.94 -28.67
C ASP A 207 -16.40 -18.03 -27.76
N LYS A 208 -17.60 -18.51 -27.46
CA LYS A 208 -18.56 -17.86 -26.56
C LYS A 208 -18.53 -18.57 -25.21
N LEU A 209 -18.05 -17.87 -24.18
CA LEU A 209 -18.14 -18.35 -22.81
C LEU A 209 -19.23 -17.55 -22.10
N PHE A 210 -20.39 -18.18 -21.89
CA PHE A 210 -21.52 -17.51 -21.24
C PHE A 210 -21.16 -17.09 -19.81
N ALA A 211 -21.44 -15.83 -19.50
CA ALA A 211 -21.25 -15.30 -18.16
C ALA A 211 -22.25 -15.93 -17.21
N LYS A 212 -21.78 -16.21 -15.99
CA LYS A 212 -22.55 -16.90 -14.97
C LYS A 212 -22.37 -16.18 -13.66
N THR A 213 -23.46 -15.93 -12.95
CA THR A 213 -23.38 -15.28 -11.63
C THR A 213 -24.26 -15.96 -10.61
N LYS A 214 -23.90 -15.75 -9.34
CA LYS A 214 -24.67 -16.20 -8.18
C LYS A 214 -25.14 -14.97 -7.42
N LEU A 215 -26.44 -14.67 -7.53
CA LEU A 215 -27.05 -13.57 -6.79
C LEU A 215 -27.05 -13.83 -5.27
N PRO A 216 -26.95 -12.79 -4.43
CA PRO A 216 -27.06 -12.92 -2.98
C PRO A 216 -28.31 -13.70 -2.57
N GLY A 217 -28.14 -14.71 -1.71
CA GLY A 217 -29.24 -15.55 -1.24
C GLY A 217 -29.69 -16.65 -2.21
N SER A 218 -29.22 -16.67 -3.47
CA SER A 218 -29.46 -17.77 -4.39
C SER A 218 -28.41 -18.87 -4.20
N GLN A 219 -28.82 -20.14 -4.28
CA GLN A 219 -27.89 -21.27 -4.42
C GLN A 219 -27.63 -21.63 -5.89
N VAL A 220 -28.46 -21.14 -6.81
CA VAL A 220 -28.40 -21.46 -8.24
C VAL A 220 -27.58 -20.41 -8.97
N VAL A 221 -26.58 -20.88 -9.73
CA VAL A 221 -25.83 -20.10 -10.70
C VAL A 221 -26.66 -20.00 -11.97
N LYS A 222 -26.85 -18.79 -12.50
CA LYS A 222 -27.66 -18.54 -13.71
C LYS A 222 -26.85 -17.78 -14.76
N PRO A 223 -27.19 -17.94 -16.06
CA PRO A 223 -26.75 -17.02 -17.09
C PRO A 223 -27.13 -15.58 -16.74
N VAL A 224 -26.31 -14.64 -17.17
CA VAL A 224 -26.50 -13.21 -16.86
C VAL A 224 -27.29 -12.55 -17.98
N ASP A 225 -28.51 -12.11 -17.67
CA ASP A 225 -29.35 -11.26 -18.52
C ASP A 225 -29.12 -9.76 -18.22
N HIS A 226 -29.78 -8.87 -18.98
CA HIS A 226 -29.66 -7.41 -18.82
C HIS A 226 -30.04 -6.91 -17.43
N GLU A 227 -31.12 -7.43 -16.84
CA GLU A 227 -31.59 -7.03 -15.51
C GLU A 227 -30.60 -7.46 -14.42
N THR A 228 -30.12 -8.70 -14.50
CA THR A 228 -29.10 -9.25 -13.61
C THR A 228 -27.82 -8.43 -13.72
N TYR A 229 -27.37 -8.10 -14.94
CA TYR A 229 -26.14 -7.33 -15.12
C TYR A 229 -26.24 -5.91 -14.54
N ASN A 230 -27.35 -5.21 -14.77
CA ASN A 230 -27.60 -3.90 -14.17
C ASN A 230 -27.63 -3.98 -12.64
N THR A 231 -28.24 -5.04 -12.08
CA THR A 231 -28.22 -5.32 -10.64
C THR A 231 -26.80 -5.49 -10.12
N LEU A 232 -25.94 -6.22 -10.85
CA LEU A 232 -24.53 -6.39 -10.49
C LEU A 232 -23.77 -5.06 -10.49
N ILE A 233 -23.99 -4.19 -11.49
CA ILE A 233 -23.37 -2.87 -11.56
C ILE A 233 -23.75 -2.01 -10.34
N ILE A 234 -25.05 -1.94 -10.02
CA ILE A 234 -25.55 -1.18 -8.86
C ILE A 234 -24.91 -1.70 -7.58
N ARG A 235 -24.85 -3.02 -7.42
CA ARG A 235 -24.24 -3.67 -6.26
C ARG A 235 -22.76 -3.35 -6.13
N VAL A 236 -21.98 -3.48 -7.19
CA VAL A 236 -20.53 -3.17 -7.17
C VAL A 236 -20.30 -1.71 -6.80
N LYS A 237 -21.09 -0.77 -7.35
CA LYS A 237 -21.01 0.65 -6.99
C LYS A 237 -21.26 0.86 -5.50
N ALA A 238 -22.34 0.29 -4.96
CA ALA A 238 -22.68 0.41 -3.55
C ALA A 238 -21.60 -0.17 -2.62
N GLU A 239 -21.03 -1.34 -2.96
CA GLU A 239 -19.96 -1.94 -2.16
C GLU A 239 -18.67 -1.10 -2.21
N CYS A 240 -18.30 -0.56 -3.38
CA CYS A 240 -17.16 0.35 -3.51
C CYS A 240 -17.37 1.67 -2.76
N GLN A 241 -18.60 2.18 -2.69
CA GLN A 241 -18.95 3.36 -1.91
C GLN A 241 -18.78 3.13 -0.41
N VAL A 242 -19.28 2.00 0.11
CA VAL A 242 -19.05 1.60 1.50
C VAL A 242 -17.56 1.48 1.78
N ALA A 243 -16.80 0.88 0.85
CA ALA A 243 -15.35 0.77 0.92
C ALA A 243 -14.65 2.13 1.04
N ALA A 244 -14.94 3.03 0.11
CA ALA A 244 -14.33 4.36 0.10
C ALA A 244 -14.69 5.16 1.36
N ALA A 245 -15.94 5.09 1.82
CA ALA A 245 -16.38 5.76 3.04
C ALA A 245 -15.64 5.25 4.28
N GLN A 246 -15.53 3.91 4.42
CA GLN A 246 -14.79 3.31 5.53
C GLN A 246 -13.30 3.67 5.47
N LEU A 247 -12.69 3.65 4.29
CA LEU A 247 -11.29 4.03 4.13
C LEU A 247 -11.03 5.48 4.52
N VAL A 248 -11.86 6.42 4.06
CA VAL A 248 -11.76 7.84 4.44
C VAL A 248 -11.91 8.00 5.96
N TYR A 249 -12.87 7.30 6.57
CA TYR A 249 -13.03 7.29 8.02
C TYR A 249 -11.79 6.77 8.76
N GLU A 250 -11.23 5.64 8.32
CA GLU A 250 -10.04 5.05 8.92
C GLU A 250 -8.79 5.93 8.75
N LEU A 251 -8.63 6.59 7.60
CA LEU A 251 -7.56 7.56 7.40
C LEU A 251 -7.68 8.70 8.43
N ARG A 252 -8.86 9.32 8.53
CA ARG A 252 -9.10 10.44 9.47
C ARG A 252 -8.92 10.09 10.93
N THR A 253 -9.21 8.84 11.32
CA THR A 253 -9.14 8.40 12.72
C THR A 253 -7.75 7.88 13.11
N ARG A 254 -6.98 7.34 12.15
CA ARG A 254 -5.63 6.80 12.41
C ARG A 254 -4.54 7.85 12.37
N PHE A 255 -4.77 8.96 11.68
CA PHE A 255 -3.87 10.11 11.70
C PHE A 255 -4.34 11.13 12.74
N PRO A 256 -3.42 11.84 13.43
CA PRO A 256 -3.81 13.02 14.19
C PRO A 256 -4.55 14.01 13.29
N ASN A 257 -5.36 14.88 13.89
CA ASN A 257 -6.03 15.94 13.17
C ASN A 257 -5.03 16.71 12.30
N HIS A 258 -5.43 17.10 11.08
CA HIS A 258 -4.58 17.82 10.13
C HIS A 258 -3.94 19.07 10.77
N SER A 259 -4.66 19.76 11.65
CA SER A 259 -4.11 20.92 12.38
C SER A 259 -2.94 20.56 13.29
N VAL A 260 -3.01 19.42 13.97
CA VAL A 260 -1.95 18.92 14.85
C VAL A 260 -0.76 18.45 14.03
N LEU A 261 -0.99 17.70 12.94
CA LEU A 261 0.07 17.28 12.03
C LEU A 261 0.78 18.49 11.41
N ASP A 262 0.04 19.47 10.89
CA ASP A 262 0.60 20.69 10.33
C ASP A 262 1.41 21.48 11.39
N ALA A 263 0.90 21.56 12.62
CA ALA A 263 1.59 22.24 13.71
C ALA A 263 2.90 21.54 14.12
N LEU A 264 2.98 20.20 14.04
CA LEU A 264 4.23 19.46 14.20
C LEU A 264 5.28 19.88 13.15
N GLY A 265 4.90 20.58 12.08
CA GLY A 265 5.83 21.15 11.12
C GLY A 265 6.90 22.03 11.78
N MET A 266 6.59 22.71 12.89
CA MET A 266 7.54 23.58 13.58
C MET A 266 8.80 22.87 14.11
N VAL A 267 8.78 21.54 14.30
CA VAL A 267 9.97 20.77 14.74
C VAL A 267 10.82 20.26 13.58
N TYR A 268 10.41 20.46 12.34
CA TYR A 268 11.17 20.09 11.15
C TYR A 268 12.08 21.25 10.70
N PRO A 269 13.31 20.98 10.23
CA PRO A 269 14.20 22.04 9.76
C PRO A 269 13.63 22.78 8.53
N GLN A 270 12.82 22.12 7.69
CA GLN A 270 12.18 22.72 6.52
C GLN A 270 11.27 23.91 6.87
N TYR A 271 10.68 23.93 8.07
CA TYR A 271 9.87 25.04 8.57
C TYR A 271 10.68 26.33 8.76
N TRP A 272 11.97 26.21 9.04
CA TRP A 272 12.86 27.33 9.38
C TRP A 272 13.75 27.76 8.21
N GLY A 273 13.63 27.11 7.05
CA GLY A 273 14.40 27.46 5.85
C GLY A 273 13.82 28.67 5.12
N GLN A 274 14.67 29.49 4.51
CA GLN A 274 14.30 30.78 3.90
C GLN A 274 13.37 30.69 2.66
N GLY A 275 13.06 29.49 2.18
CA GLY A 275 12.31 29.29 0.93
C GLY A 275 10.81 29.05 1.06
N ARG A 276 10.30 28.73 2.25
CA ARG A 276 8.85 28.52 2.45
C ARG A 276 8.28 29.69 3.23
N GLN A 277 7.35 30.41 2.61
CA GLN A 277 6.45 31.28 3.37
C GLN A 277 5.62 30.36 4.26
N VAL A 278 6.02 30.17 5.51
CA VAL A 278 5.21 29.45 6.48
C VAL A 278 3.94 30.28 6.67
N PRO A 279 2.75 29.80 6.24
CA PRO A 279 1.55 30.63 6.20
C PRO A 279 1.00 30.98 7.59
N LYS A 280 1.48 30.30 8.64
CA LYS A 280 0.98 30.39 10.01
C LYS A 280 2.09 30.86 10.96
N SER A 281 1.72 31.71 11.92
CA SER A 281 2.65 32.15 12.96
C SER A 281 3.07 30.96 13.81
N PHE A 282 4.35 30.90 14.20
CA PHE A 282 4.86 29.93 15.17
C PHE A 282 3.95 29.78 16.40
N GLN A 283 3.37 30.91 16.86
CA GLN A 283 2.48 30.91 18.01
C GLN A 283 1.21 30.12 17.76
N ALA A 284 0.59 30.26 16.58
CA ALA A 284 -0.61 29.50 16.24
C ALA A 284 -0.35 27.99 16.22
N HIS A 285 0.81 27.54 15.73
CA HIS A 285 1.21 26.14 15.80
C HIS A 285 1.47 25.69 17.24
N LEU A 286 2.17 26.50 18.03
CA LEU A 286 2.41 26.20 19.44
C LEU A 286 1.10 26.08 20.23
N ASP A 287 0.11 26.95 19.97
CA ASP A 287 -1.19 26.93 20.63
C ASP A 287 -1.93 25.62 20.31
N VAL A 288 -1.99 25.22 19.05
CA VAL A 288 -2.59 23.93 18.62
C VAL A 288 -1.94 22.74 19.33
N LEU A 289 -0.62 22.70 19.40
CA LEU A 289 0.10 21.59 20.05
C LEU A 289 -0.07 21.61 21.57
N THR A 290 -0.13 22.80 22.16
CA THR A 290 -0.35 22.96 23.59
C THR A 290 -1.74 22.46 23.97
N ASP A 291 -2.77 22.87 23.24
CA ASP A 291 -4.14 22.45 23.51
C ASP A 291 -4.35 20.96 23.27
N PHE A 292 -3.57 20.35 22.36
CA PHE A 292 -3.68 18.91 22.10
C PHE A 292 -2.83 18.02 23.02
N TYR A 293 -1.61 18.41 23.38
CA TYR A 293 -0.66 17.54 24.11
C TYR A 293 -0.45 17.92 25.58
N CYS A 294 -0.84 19.13 25.99
CA CYS A 294 -0.72 19.59 27.38
C CYS A 294 -2.00 19.40 28.21
N GLU A 295 -3.06 18.89 27.60
CA GLU A 295 -4.31 18.56 28.28
C GLU A 295 -4.37 17.06 28.61
N PRO A 296 -4.90 16.68 29.78
CA PRO A 296 -5.14 15.28 30.11
C PRO A 296 -6.20 14.69 29.18
N LYS A 297 -6.07 13.42 28.82
CA LYS A 297 -7.00 12.73 27.91
C LYS A 297 -7.63 11.53 28.58
N GLU A 298 -8.94 11.36 28.39
CA GLU A 298 -9.63 10.13 28.76
C GLU A 298 -9.49 9.12 27.62
N VAL A 299 -8.99 7.93 27.96
CA VAL A 299 -8.88 6.80 27.02
C VAL A 299 -9.78 5.69 27.54
N GLN A 300 -10.68 5.21 26.68
CA GLN A 300 -11.49 4.03 26.95
C GLN A 300 -10.70 2.77 26.58
N ASP A 301 -10.57 1.86 27.53
CA ASP A 301 -10.03 0.51 27.35
C ASP A 301 -11.07 -0.51 27.81
N GLY A 302 -11.93 -0.92 26.88
CA GLY A 302 -13.16 -1.66 27.18
C GLY A 302 -14.10 -0.85 28.07
N ASP A 303 -14.49 -1.42 29.22
CA ASP A 303 -15.37 -0.74 30.19
C ASP A 303 -14.63 0.22 31.14
N LYS A 304 -13.31 0.38 31.00
CA LYS A 304 -12.49 1.23 31.88
C LYS A 304 -12.14 2.54 31.18
N THR A 305 -12.50 3.65 31.81
CA THR A 305 -11.96 4.97 31.45
C THR A 305 -10.69 5.23 32.24
N GLN A 306 -9.55 5.39 31.56
CA GLN A 306 -8.29 5.79 32.16
C GLN A 306 -7.97 7.24 31.79
N LEU A 307 -7.69 8.07 32.80
CA LEU A 307 -7.16 9.41 32.59
C LEU A 307 -5.65 9.32 32.32
N VAL A 308 -5.23 9.72 31.13
CA VAL A 308 -3.84 9.81 30.71
C VAL A 308 -3.36 11.24 30.99
N PRO A 309 -2.27 11.42 31.75
CA PRO A 309 -1.75 12.76 32.03
C PRO A 309 -1.24 13.44 30.75
N PRO A 310 -1.09 14.78 30.76
CA PRO A 310 -0.47 15.52 29.68
C PRO A 310 0.88 14.93 29.27
N VAL A 311 1.12 14.85 27.96
CA VAL A 311 2.40 14.36 27.41
C VAL A 311 3.46 15.45 27.49
N LEU A 312 3.04 16.72 27.37
CA LEU A 312 3.90 17.90 27.40
C LEU A 312 3.54 18.85 28.55
N ASP A 313 4.53 19.61 29.01
CA ASP A 313 4.42 20.67 30.00
C ASP A 313 4.22 22.03 29.31
N ARG A 314 3.01 22.59 29.44
CA ARG A 314 2.60 23.89 28.86
C ARG A 314 3.55 25.02 29.24
N TRP A 315 3.97 25.10 30.50
CA TRP A 315 4.81 26.19 30.99
C TRP A 315 6.23 26.08 30.44
N LYS A 316 6.79 24.87 30.37
CA LYS A 316 8.11 24.64 29.77
C LYS A 316 8.13 24.96 28.28
N LEU A 317 7.12 24.54 27.51
CA LEU A 317 7.02 24.88 26.08
C LEU A 317 7.06 26.39 25.85
N GLN A 318 6.32 27.15 26.64
CA GLN A 318 6.25 28.61 26.55
C GLN A 318 7.60 29.27 26.88
N ASN A 319 8.29 28.81 27.92
CA ASN A 319 9.56 29.39 28.36
C ASN A 319 10.75 29.01 27.47
N GLN A 320 10.73 27.81 26.88
CA GLN A 320 11.82 27.31 26.05
C GLN A 320 11.77 27.82 24.60
N GLN A 321 10.68 28.48 24.18
CA GLN A 321 10.43 28.83 22.78
C GLN A 321 11.53 29.70 22.12
N SER A 322 12.14 30.63 22.87
CA SER A 322 13.13 31.57 22.32
C SER A 322 14.43 30.85 21.99
N MET A 323 14.87 29.98 22.91
CA MET A 323 16.04 29.12 22.69
C MET A 323 15.77 28.11 21.58
N PHE A 324 14.58 27.53 21.53
CA PHE A 324 14.17 26.62 20.46
C PHE A 324 14.22 27.29 19.07
N LYS A 325 13.60 28.46 18.91
CA LYS A 325 13.66 29.26 17.67
C LYS A 325 15.10 29.48 17.21
N THR A 326 15.95 29.97 18.13
CA THR A 326 17.35 30.26 17.84
C THR A 326 18.12 29.01 17.42
N ALA A 327 17.92 27.90 18.13
CA ALA A 327 18.55 26.62 17.83
C ALA A 327 18.11 26.08 16.46
N MET A 328 16.82 26.12 16.14
CA MET A 328 16.30 25.65 14.86
C MET A 328 16.80 26.49 13.69
N MET A 329 16.71 27.83 13.77
CA MET A 329 17.19 28.73 12.72
C MET A 329 18.70 28.57 12.45
N SER A 330 19.50 28.31 13.50
CA SER A 330 20.95 28.17 13.36
C SER A 330 21.39 26.83 12.74
N ASN A 331 20.51 25.82 12.75
CA ASN A 331 20.87 24.46 12.32
C ASN A 331 20.03 23.94 11.14
N SER A 332 18.95 24.63 10.75
CA SER A 332 17.99 24.17 9.74
C SER A 332 18.60 24.00 8.35
N GLU A 333 19.38 24.99 7.89
CA GLU A 333 20.03 24.96 6.57
C GLU A 333 20.95 23.74 6.45
N ARG A 334 21.89 23.59 7.39
CA ARG A 334 22.79 22.44 7.47
C ARG A 334 22.06 21.11 7.57
N ALA A 335 20.94 21.05 8.29
CA ALA A 335 20.13 19.84 8.41
C ALA A 335 19.36 19.49 7.13
N CYS A 336 19.22 20.41 6.18
CA CYS A 336 18.59 20.20 4.88
C CYS A 336 19.60 19.96 3.74
N GLU A 337 20.89 20.23 3.95
CA GLU A 337 21.94 20.03 2.95
C GLU A 337 22.15 18.54 2.60
N PRO A 338 22.44 18.20 1.32
CA PRO A 338 22.87 16.86 0.93
C PRO A 338 24.33 16.58 1.37
N PRO A 339 24.76 15.31 1.49
CA PRO A 339 24.04 14.08 1.17
C PRO A 339 22.99 13.68 2.23
N PHE A 340 21.92 13.02 1.79
CA PHE A 340 20.82 12.54 2.65
C PHE A 340 21.15 11.15 3.22
N ASP A 341 22.04 11.11 4.21
CA ASP A 341 22.37 9.91 4.97
C ASP A 341 21.26 9.49 5.95
N CYS A 342 20.49 10.46 6.47
CA CYS A 342 19.19 10.24 7.11
C CYS A 342 18.24 11.43 6.93
N ASN A 343 16.97 11.27 7.33
CA ASN A 343 15.95 12.35 7.23
C ASN A 343 16.43 13.66 7.93
N PRO A 344 16.22 14.85 7.34
CA PRO A 344 16.54 16.16 7.93
C PRO A 344 16.12 16.33 9.40
N LEU A 345 14.94 15.83 9.77
CA LEU A 345 14.44 15.83 11.15
C LEU A 345 15.41 15.09 12.08
N SER A 346 15.79 13.87 11.74
CA SER A 346 16.73 13.07 12.54
C SER A 346 18.11 13.74 12.64
N ARG A 347 18.55 14.43 11.58
CA ARG A 347 19.84 15.13 11.56
C ARG A 347 19.86 16.30 12.53
N ILE A 348 18.88 17.20 12.45
CA ILE A 348 18.84 18.38 13.34
C ILE A 348 18.72 17.94 14.80
N TRP A 349 17.84 16.99 15.10
CA TRP A 349 17.61 16.56 16.48
C TRP A 349 18.78 15.78 17.07
N ARG A 350 19.57 15.06 16.25
CA ARG A 350 20.83 14.45 16.71
C ARG A 350 21.85 15.50 17.12
N VAL A 351 21.97 16.60 16.37
CA VAL A 351 22.89 17.71 16.71
C VAL A 351 22.43 18.42 17.98
N LEU A 352 21.14 18.76 18.07
CA LEU A 352 20.59 19.50 19.20
C LEU A 352 20.58 18.70 20.50
N SER A 353 20.32 17.39 20.44
CA SER A 353 20.31 16.51 21.62
C SER A 353 21.70 16.09 22.09
N ALA A 354 22.72 16.13 21.22
CA ALA A 354 24.10 15.79 21.60
C ALA A 354 24.75 16.84 22.52
N ASN A 355 24.26 18.09 22.50
CA ASN A 355 24.74 19.15 23.39
C ASN A 355 23.90 19.16 24.68
N SER A 356 24.53 18.88 25.83
CA SER A 356 23.82 18.80 27.12
C SER A 356 23.14 20.11 27.51
N LEU A 357 23.76 21.26 27.26
CA LEU A 357 23.17 22.57 27.55
C LEU A 357 21.93 22.79 26.68
N THR A 358 22.05 22.62 25.36
CA THR A 358 20.92 22.73 24.44
C THR A 358 19.79 21.80 24.83
N PHE A 359 20.09 20.53 25.12
CA PHE A 359 19.11 19.54 25.55
C PHE A 359 18.27 20.04 26.75
N HIS A 360 18.89 20.62 27.77
CA HIS A 360 18.18 21.10 28.95
C HIS A 360 17.38 22.38 28.65
N MET A 361 17.89 23.24 27.78
CA MET A 361 17.25 24.50 27.41
C MET A 361 16.02 24.33 26.50
N ILE A 362 15.88 23.20 25.82
CA ILE A 362 14.74 22.90 24.92
C ILE A 362 14.14 21.50 25.15
N SER A 363 14.22 20.99 26.38
CA SER A 363 13.81 19.61 26.73
C SER A 363 12.39 19.25 26.32
N GLU A 364 11.45 20.19 26.37
CA GLU A 364 10.06 19.96 26.03
C GLU A 364 9.84 19.90 24.51
N TYR A 365 10.63 20.65 23.74
CA TYR A 365 10.66 20.56 22.29
C TYR A 365 11.33 19.27 21.80
N ILE A 366 12.24 18.69 22.57
CA ILE A 366 12.78 17.35 22.28
C ILE A 366 11.69 16.29 22.38
N LYS A 367 10.85 16.32 23.44
CA LYS A 367 9.69 15.42 23.52
C LYS A 367 8.73 15.64 22.35
N LEU A 368 8.50 16.90 21.95
CA LEU A 368 7.66 17.22 20.80
C LEU A 368 8.26 16.69 19.49
N ALA A 369 9.58 16.74 19.35
CA ALA A 369 10.30 16.12 18.23
C ALA A 369 10.13 14.60 18.24
N GLU A 370 10.26 13.95 19.39
CA GLU A 370 10.02 12.50 19.53
C GLU A 370 8.58 12.13 19.14
N ILE A 371 7.60 12.95 19.52
CA ILE A 371 6.20 12.80 19.10
C ILE A 371 6.09 12.91 17.56
N ALA A 372 6.71 13.91 16.93
CA ALA A 372 6.69 14.07 15.48
C ALA A 372 7.38 12.89 14.76
N VAL A 373 8.50 12.42 15.32
CA VAL A 373 9.25 11.25 14.87
C VAL A 373 8.34 10.01 14.88
N VAL A 374 7.56 9.83 15.95
CA VAL A 374 6.61 8.72 16.10
C VAL A 374 5.40 8.82 15.16
N HIS A 375 4.91 10.03 14.88
CA HIS A 375 3.70 10.21 14.07
C HIS A 375 3.95 10.16 12.56
N VAL A 376 5.10 10.66 12.09
CA VAL A 376 5.23 11.09 10.68
C VAL A 376 6.38 10.41 9.95
N ILE A 377 7.28 9.70 10.61
CA ILE A 377 8.43 9.11 9.91
C ILE A 377 7.96 7.87 9.12
N GLY A 378 7.89 7.88 7.79
CA GLY A 378 8.54 8.79 6.84
C GLY A 378 10.01 8.48 6.65
N SER A 379 10.50 7.36 7.20
CA SER A 379 11.75 6.81 6.77
C SER A 379 11.48 5.38 6.32
N VAL A 380 11.63 5.20 5.01
CA VAL A 380 12.04 3.92 4.46
C VAL A 380 13.23 3.37 5.25
N GLU A 381 13.98 4.17 6.03
CA GLU A 381 15.07 3.72 6.89
C GLU A 381 14.59 2.86 8.06
N ASP A 382 13.51 3.24 8.75
CA ASP A 382 12.90 2.46 9.82
C ASP A 382 12.15 1.28 9.24
N GLU A 383 11.43 1.46 8.14
CA GLU A 383 10.80 0.35 7.42
C GLU A 383 11.87 -0.62 6.86
N ARG A 384 13.01 -0.13 6.36
CA ARG A 384 14.17 -0.94 5.96
C ARG A 384 14.80 -1.59 7.17
N CYS A 385 14.90 -0.91 8.31
CA CYS A 385 15.36 -1.51 9.55
C CYS A 385 14.40 -2.63 9.95
N PHE A 386 13.08 -2.43 9.93
CA PHE A 386 12.08 -3.45 10.21
C PHE A 386 12.07 -4.58 9.17
N SER A 387 12.29 -4.28 7.89
CA SER A 387 12.41 -5.25 6.80
C SER A 387 13.70 -6.06 6.92
N THR A 388 14.79 -5.41 7.34
CA THR A 388 16.06 -6.03 7.70
C THR A 388 15.91 -6.88 8.96
N LEU A 389 15.15 -6.42 9.96
CA LEU A 389 14.75 -7.22 11.11
C LEU A 389 13.84 -8.38 10.68
N GLY A 390 13.03 -8.20 9.64
CA GLY A 390 12.22 -9.24 9.00
C GLY A 390 13.10 -10.32 8.36
N PHE A 391 14.19 -9.92 7.70
CA PHE A 391 15.25 -10.82 7.26
C PHE A 391 15.85 -11.59 8.45
N LEU A 392 16.13 -10.90 9.58
CA LEU A 392 16.58 -11.54 10.82
C LEU A 392 15.51 -12.41 11.51
N LYS A 393 14.22 -12.21 11.24
CA LYS A 393 13.10 -12.97 11.85
C LYS A 393 12.62 -14.13 10.97
N ASN A 394 13.11 -14.27 9.74
CA ASN A 394 12.72 -15.34 8.84
C ASN A 394 13.15 -16.73 9.37
N LYS A 395 12.46 -17.82 9.02
CA LYS A 395 12.82 -19.21 9.33
C LYS A 395 14.28 -19.56 9.00
N LEU A 396 14.87 -18.86 8.02
CA LEU A 396 16.30 -18.92 7.69
C LEU A 396 17.20 -18.59 8.90
N ARG A 397 16.82 -17.66 9.77
CA ARG A 397 17.52 -17.36 11.02
C ARG A 397 17.58 -18.56 11.97
N ASN A 398 16.47 -19.29 12.10
CA ASN A 398 16.44 -20.50 12.93
C ASN A 398 17.32 -21.61 12.33
N ALA A 399 17.48 -21.64 11.00
CA ALA A 399 18.42 -22.53 10.32
C ALA A 399 19.90 -22.08 10.46
N LEU A 400 20.15 -20.78 10.69
CA LEU A 400 21.49 -20.21 10.86
C LEU A 400 22.03 -20.30 12.29
N ASN A 401 21.35 -20.98 13.22
CA ASN A 401 21.58 -21.04 14.67
C ASN A 401 23.00 -20.62 15.15
N GLU A 402 24.05 -21.34 14.75
CA GLU A 402 25.46 -21.08 15.13
C GLU A 402 26.18 -20.01 14.30
N HIS A 403 25.73 -19.74 13.08
CA HIS A 403 26.27 -18.73 12.17
C HIS A 403 25.60 -17.35 12.29
N LEU A 404 24.47 -17.26 13.00
CA LEU A 404 23.72 -16.02 13.16
C LEU A 404 24.56 -14.86 13.72
N PRO A 405 25.36 -15.03 14.79
CA PRO A 405 26.21 -13.94 15.30
C PRO A 405 27.21 -13.44 14.25
N LEU A 406 27.68 -14.33 13.38
CA LEU A 406 28.65 -14.02 12.33
C LEU A 406 28.00 -13.23 11.19
N VAL A 407 26.79 -13.61 10.77
CA VAL A 407 26.01 -12.89 9.76
C VAL A 407 25.56 -11.52 10.27
N VAL A 408 25.08 -11.43 11.51
CA VAL A 408 24.72 -10.14 12.15
C VAL A 408 25.97 -9.26 12.31
N GLY A 409 27.10 -9.86 12.69
CA GLY A 409 28.40 -9.20 12.75
C GLY A 409 28.81 -8.62 11.40
N MET A 410 28.74 -9.40 10.32
CA MET A 410 29.01 -8.93 8.96
C MET A 410 28.05 -7.81 8.53
N PHE A 411 26.77 -7.90 8.88
CA PHE A 411 25.78 -6.88 8.54
C PHE A 411 26.00 -5.55 9.30
N ALA A 412 26.50 -5.62 10.54
CA ALA A 412 26.84 -4.45 11.34
C ALA A 412 28.21 -3.85 11.01
N GLN A 413 29.07 -4.57 10.27
CA GLN A 413 30.40 -4.13 9.91
C GLN A 413 30.37 -3.09 8.78
N LYS A 414 31.15 -2.01 8.96
CA LYS A 414 31.40 -0.99 7.93
C LYS A 414 32.72 -1.20 7.18
N MET A 415 33.33 -2.39 7.30
CA MET A 415 34.68 -2.65 6.76
C MET A 415 34.71 -2.59 5.22
N PHE A 416 33.61 -2.96 4.57
CA PHE A 416 33.50 -2.99 3.13
C PHE A 416 32.36 -2.09 2.65
N THR A 417 32.65 -1.29 1.63
CA THR A 417 31.67 -0.58 0.80
C THR A 417 31.40 -1.43 -0.45
N LEU A 418 30.40 -1.04 -1.25
CA LEU A 418 30.17 -1.69 -2.56
C LEU A 418 31.43 -1.67 -3.43
N HIS A 419 32.30 -0.67 -3.29
CA HIS A 419 33.52 -0.56 -4.09
C HIS A 419 34.74 -1.26 -3.46
N SER A 420 34.73 -1.47 -2.14
CA SER A 420 35.86 -2.09 -1.43
C SER A 420 35.59 -3.53 -1.04
N PHE A 421 34.41 -4.08 -1.38
CA PHE A 421 34.10 -5.48 -1.13
C PHE A 421 34.97 -6.37 -2.05
N PRO A 422 35.68 -7.37 -1.50
CA PRO A 422 36.58 -8.21 -2.28
C PRO A 422 35.80 -9.29 -3.03
N TYR A 423 35.10 -8.90 -4.11
CA TYR A 423 34.20 -9.78 -4.86
C TYR A 423 34.87 -11.04 -5.38
N GLU A 424 36.11 -10.96 -5.88
CA GLU A 424 36.85 -12.13 -6.36
C GLU A 424 37.09 -13.13 -5.23
N ALA A 425 37.66 -12.69 -4.10
CA ALA A 425 37.91 -13.58 -2.97
C ALA A 425 36.61 -14.18 -2.38
N ALA A 426 35.53 -13.39 -2.33
CA ALA A 426 34.23 -13.88 -1.88
C ALA A 426 33.63 -14.91 -2.86
N PHE A 427 33.79 -14.69 -4.17
CA PHE A 427 33.33 -15.60 -5.22
C PHE A 427 34.14 -16.90 -5.24
N GLU A 428 35.47 -16.82 -5.11
CA GLU A 428 36.35 -17.99 -4.96
C GLU A 428 36.00 -18.81 -3.72
N ALA A 429 35.76 -18.16 -2.57
CA ALA A 429 35.31 -18.84 -1.36
C ALA A 429 33.95 -19.53 -1.53
N TRP A 430 33.02 -18.88 -2.24
CA TRP A 430 31.73 -19.48 -2.58
C TRP A 430 31.89 -20.70 -3.50
N LEU A 431 32.71 -20.60 -4.56
CA LEU A 431 33.01 -21.71 -5.47
C LEU A 431 33.64 -22.91 -4.72
N ALA A 432 34.61 -22.65 -3.84
CA ALA A 432 35.25 -23.68 -3.04
C ALA A 432 34.28 -24.37 -2.06
N GLY A 433 33.26 -23.66 -1.56
CA GLY A 433 32.20 -24.22 -0.73
C GLY A 433 31.12 -24.96 -1.52
N ALA A 434 30.85 -24.54 -2.77
CA ALA A 434 29.79 -25.09 -3.61
C ALA A 434 30.02 -26.57 -3.97
N GLU A 435 31.26 -27.03 -4.09
CA GLU A 435 31.58 -28.45 -4.28
C GLU A 435 31.08 -29.33 -3.13
N ARG A 436 31.09 -28.83 -1.89
CA ARG A 436 30.61 -29.60 -0.71
C ARG A 436 29.10 -29.65 -0.59
N ASN A 437 28.38 -28.65 -1.11
CA ASN A 437 26.95 -28.48 -0.86
C ASN A 437 26.03 -29.05 -1.97
N GLY A 438 26.60 -29.74 -2.97
CA GLY A 438 25.81 -30.44 -3.99
C GLY A 438 25.29 -29.54 -5.11
N ARG A 439 26.18 -29.24 -6.07
CA ARG A 439 25.96 -28.86 -7.49
C ARG A 439 24.83 -27.86 -7.81
N TYR A 440 25.21 -26.59 -7.98
CA TYR A 440 24.74 -25.78 -9.11
C TYR A 440 25.75 -25.97 -10.25
N CYS A 441 25.45 -26.83 -11.22
CA CYS A 441 26.30 -26.98 -12.40
C CYS A 441 26.18 -25.73 -13.28
N LEU A 442 27.02 -24.71 -13.05
CA LEU A 442 27.36 -23.74 -14.07
C LEU A 442 28.53 -24.32 -14.87
N THR A 443 28.22 -25.25 -15.78
CA THR A 443 29.17 -25.60 -16.84
C THR A 443 29.16 -24.46 -17.85
N ALA A 444 30.29 -23.76 -17.94
CA ALA A 444 30.55 -22.70 -18.92
C ALA A 444 30.55 -23.23 -20.36
#